data_AF-A0A929TYD2-F1
#
_entry.id   AF-A0A929TYD2-F1
#
_cell.length_a   1.000
_cell.length_b   1.000
_cell.length_c   1.000
_cell.angle_alpha   90.00
_cell.angle_beta   90.00
_cell.angle_gamma   90.00
#
_symmetry.space_group_name_H-M   'P 1'
#
loop_
_entity.id
_entity.type
_entity.pdbx_description
1 polymer ?
#
loop_
_entity_poly.entity_id
_entity_poly.type
_entity_poly.pdbx_seq_one_letter_code
_entity_poly.pdbx_strand_id
1 'polypeptide(L)' 'KGLSAYYSKVRHEDMQKEREEVLNTSEADIRGLVPLIEAVLSDNLICAVGNADLIEKDSEMFKEVKHLFKD' A
#
# COMPACT_ATOMS: atom_id res chain seq x y z
N LYS A 1 5.23 20.50 0.62
CA LYS A 1 4.90 19.89 1.94
C LYS A 1 3.81 20.68 2.69
N GLY A 2 3.88 22.02 2.81
CA GLY A 2 2.88 22.82 3.55
C GLY A 2 1.41 22.70 3.10
N LEU A 3 1.13 22.82 1.78
CA LEU A 3 -0.25 22.76 1.26
C LEU A 3 -0.94 21.40 1.48
N SER A 4 -0.21 20.30 1.27
CA SER A 4 -0.75 18.94 1.48
C SER A 4 -1.06 18.67 2.95
N ALA A 5 -0.20 19.12 3.88
CA ALA A 5 -0.46 19.02 5.32
C ALA A 5 -1.68 19.85 5.75
N TYR A 6 -1.84 21.05 5.21
CA TYR A 6 -3.00 21.91 5.48
C TYR A 6 -4.33 21.25 5.04
N TYR A 7 -4.40 20.75 3.80
CA TYR A 7 -5.60 20.08 3.31
C TYR A 7 -5.90 18.77 4.03
N SER A 8 -4.85 18.03 4.42
CA SER A 8 -4.97 16.77 5.16
C SER A 8 -5.14 16.99 6.67
N LYS A 9 -5.16 18.24 7.14
CA LYS A 9 -5.28 18.64 8.55
C LYS A 9 -4.22 18.01 9.46
N VAL A 10 -3.03 17.74 8.93
CA VAL A 10 -1.91 17.20 9.71
C VAL A 10 -1.36 18.32 10.58
N ARG A 11 -1.41 18.14 11.90
CA ARG A 11 -0.89 19.11 12.87
C ARG A 11 0.56 18.81 13.17
N HIS A 12 1.26 19.80 13.74
CA HIS A 12 2.65 19.61 14.17
C HIS A 12 2.80 18.48 15.20
N GLU A 13 1.84 18.32 16.10
CA GLU A 13 1.82 17.22 17.07
C GLU A 13 1.73 15.84 16.42
N ASP A 14 0.97 15.70 15.33
CA ASP A 14 0.84 14.43 14.59
C ASP A 14 2.19 14.06 13.94
N MET A 15 2.90 15.05 13.40
CA MET A 15 4.25 14.85 12.85
C MET A 15 5.27 14.47 13.91
N GLN A 16 5.20 15.08 15.10
CA GLN A 16 6.11 14.74 16.19
C GLN A 16 5.86 13.34 16.71
N LYS A 17 4.58 12.96 16.85
CA LYS A 17 4.18 11.61 17.23
C LYS A 17 4.68 10.57 16.23
N GLU A 18 4.45 10.76 14.93
CA GLU A 18 4.95 9.84 13.89
C GLU A 18 6.47 9.66 13.97
N ARG A 19 7.20 10.77 14.20
CA ARG A 19 8.66 10.73 14.36
C ARG A 19 9.08 9.90 15.57
N GLU A 20 8.43 10.09 16.71
CA GLU A 20 8.72 9.32 17.93
C GLU A 20 8.37 7.83 17.76
N GLU A 21 7.26 7.51 17.11
CA GLU A 21 6.87 6.13 16.78
C GLU A 21 7.94 5.45 15.92
N VAL A 22 8.42 6.13 14.86
CA VAL A 22 9.48 5.60 13.98
C VAL A 22 10.80 5.42 14.72
N LEU A 23 11.25 6.42 15.49
CA LEU A 23 12.53 6.36 16.18
C LEU A 23 12.58 5.32 17.31
N ASN A 24 11.44 5.04 17.95
CA ASN A 24 11.34 4.11 19.07
C ASN A 24 10.81 2.71 18.68
N THR A 25 10.60 2.45 17.38
CA THR A 25 10.10 1.15 16.89
C THR A 25 11.03 0.01 17.30
N SER A 26 10.47 -1.07 17.83
CA SER A 26 11.16 -2.30 18.20
C SER A 26 10.84 -3.47 17.26
N GLU A 27 11.60 -4.57 17.36
CA GLU A 27 11.30 -5.81 16.62
C GLU A 27 9.93 -6.39 16.96
N ALA A 28 9.49 -6.25 18.22
CA ALA A 28 8.20 -6.73 18.66
C ALA A 28 7.05 -5.97 17.97
N ASP A 29 7.21 -4.66 17.77
CA ASP A 29 6.23 -3.83 17.07
C ASP A 29 6.09 -4.26 15.60
N ILE A 30 7.22 -4.53 14.92
CA ILE A 30 7.22 -5.03 13.54
C ILE A 30 6.51 -6.38 13.45
N ARG A 31 6.86 -7.34 14.32
CA ARG A 31 6.21 -8.66 14.34
C ARG A 31 4.73 -8.57 14.76
N GLY A 32 4.37 -7.56 15.54
CA GLY A 32 2.99 -7.28 15.93
C GLY A 32 2.08 -6.89 14.75
N LEU A 33 2.64 -6.49 13.60
CA LEU A 33 1.87 -6.18 12.39
C LEU A 33 1.36 -7.44 11.66
N VAL A 34 1.81 -8.64 12.02
CA VAL A 34 1.42 -9.90 11.36
C VAL A 34 -0.10 -10.03 11.17
N PRO A 35 -0.97 -9.85 12.19
CA PRO A 35 -2.40 -10.02 12.01
C PRO A 35 -3.02 -9.02 11.01
N LEU A 36 -2.47 -7.81 10.94
CA LEU A 36 -2.92 -6.80 9.99
C LEU A 36 -2.52 -7.19 8.56
N ILE A 37 -1.28 -7.63 8.37
CA ILE A 37 -0.79 -8.06 7.06
C ILE A 37 -1.53 -9.30 6.58
N GLU A 38 -1.79 -10.28 7.46
CA GLU A 38 -2.59 -11.46 7.16
C GLU A 38 -4.01 -11.09 6.73
N ALA A 39 -4.65 -10.15 7.43
CA ALA A 39 -6.00 -9.67 7.09
C ALA A 39 -6.04 -8.96 5.72
N VAL A 40 -4.99 -8.24 5.33
CA VAL A 40 -4.92 -7.58 4.02
C VAL A 40 -4.65 -8.60 2.91
N LEU A 41 -3.81 -9.60 3.16
CA LEU A 41 -3.46 -10.62 2.17
C LEU A 41 -4.55 -11.68 1.99
N SER A 42 -5.43 -11.90 2.98
CA SER A 42 -6.47 -12.92 2.92
C SER A 42 -7.49 -12.69 1.80
N ASP A 43 -7.68 -11.45 1.36
CA ASP A 43 -8.59 -11.11 0.27
C ASP A 43 -8.03 -11.49 -1.11
N ASN A 44 -6.74 -11.88 -1.18
CA ASN A 44 -6.04 -12.30 -2.40
C ASN A 44 -6.25 -11.35 -3.60
N LEU A 45 -6.18 -10.04 -3.33
CA LEU A 45 -6.39 -9.00 -4.33
C LEU A 45 -5.11 -8.77 -5.15
N ILE A 46 -5.07 -9.32 -6.36
CA ILE A 46 -3.94 -9.18 -7.28
C ILE A 46 -4.28 -8.13 -8.34
N CYS A 47 -3.42 -7.12 -8.47
CA CYS A 47 -3.53 -6.05 -9.46
C CYS A 47 -2.13 -5.66 -9.97
N ALA A 48 -1.94 -5.59 -11.29
CA ALA A 48 -0.68 -5.21 -11.92
C ALA A 48 -0.92 -4.35 -13.16
N VAL A 49 0.04 -3.48 -13.47
CA VAL A 49 0.12 -2.70 -14.71
C VAL A 49 1.47 -2.98 -15.35
N GLY A 50 1.47 -3.40 -16.62
CA GLY A 50 2.69 -3.91 -17.25
C GLY A 50 2.52 -4.23 -18.72
N ASN A 51 3.52 -4.92 -19.26
CA ASN A 51 3.52 -5.38 -20.64
C ASN A 51 2.34 -6.35 -20.89
N ALA A 52 1.62 -6.13 -21.99
CA ALA A 52 0.42 -6.89 -22.32
C ALA A 52 0.69 -8.40 -22.46
N ASP A 53 1.76 -8.79 -23.16
CA ASP A 53 2.08 -10.21 -23.40
C ASP A 53 2.40 -10.95 -22.10
N LEU A 54 3.10 -10.29 -21.16
CA LEU A 54 3.41 -10.87 -19.86
C LEU A 54 2.15 -11.00 -18.98
N ILE A 55 1.29 -9.98 -18.96
CA ILE A 55 0.03 -10.02 -18.21
C ILE A 55 -0.90 -11.10 -18.78
N GLU A 56 -0.97 -11.22 -20.10
CA GLU A 56 -1.84 -12.21 -20.76
C GLU A 56 -1.36 -13.65 -20.48
N LYS A 57 -0.04 -13.86 -20.48
CA LYS A 57 0.56 -15.16 -20.13
C LYS A 57 0.16 -15.63 -18.74
N ASP A 58 0.05 -14.71 -17.79
CA ASP A 58 -0.32 -14.99 -16.39
C ASP A 58 -1.77 -14.57 -16.08
N SER A 59 -2.64 -14.50 -17.10
CA SER A 59 -4.02 -14.00 -17.00
C SER A 59 -4.87 -14.71 -15.94
N GLU A 60 -4.62 -16.00 -15.70
CA GLU A 60 -5.30 -16.80 -14.67
C GLU A 60 -5.07 -16.28 -13.23
N MET A 61 -4.01 -15.51 -12.99
CA MET A 61 -3.75 -14.90 -11.69
C MET A 61 -4.66 -13.70 -11.39
N PHE A 62 -5.29 -13.13 -12.42
CA PHE A 62 -6.04 -11.88 -12.31
C PHE A 62 -7.53 -12.13 -12.47
N LYS A 63 -8.34 -11.33 -11.77
CA LYS A 63 -9.79 -11.35 -11.94
C LYS A 63 -10.23 -10.91 -13.33
N GLU A 64 -9.53 -9.93 -13.89
CA GLU A 64 -9.78 -9.39 -15.23
C GLU A 64 -8.48 -8.76 -15.77
N VAL A 65 -8.31 -8.81 -17.09
CA VAL A 65 -7.25 -8.10 -17.81
C VAL A 65 -7.89 -6.99 -18.64
N LYS A 66 -7.36 -5.77 -18.52
CA LYS A 66 -7.87 -4.58 -19.22
C LYS A 66 -6.74 -3.87 -19.95
N HIS A 67 -6.99 -3.46 -21.18
CA HIS A 67 -6.09 -2.57 -21.90
C HIS A 67 -6.15 -1.16 -21.31
N LEU A 68 -4.98 -0.63 -20.94
CA LEU A 68 -4.84 0.69 -20.32
C LEU A 68 -5.19 1.83 -21.29
N PHE A 69 -4.89 1.64 -22.58
CA PHE A 69 -5.24 2.57 -23.64
C PHE A 69 -6.30 1.92 -24.53
N LYS A 70 -7.26 2.72 -24.98
CA LYS A 70 -8.15 2.37 -26.09
C LYS A 70 -7.63 3.11 -27.31
N ASP A 71 -7.63 2.44 -28.47
CA ASP A 71 -7.57 3.14 -29.75
C ASP A 71 -8.76 4.11 -29.89
#